data_AF-A0A1X0JZ97-F1
#
_entry.id   AF-A0A1X0JZ97-F1
#
_cell.length_a   1.000
_cell.length_b   1.000
_cell.length_c   1.000
_cell.angle_alpha   90.00
_cell.angle_beta   90.00
_cell.angle_gamma   90.00
#
_symmetry.space_group_name_H-M   'P 1'
#
loop_
_entity.id
_entity.type
_entity.pdbx_description
1 polymer ?
#
loop_
_entity_poly.entity_id
_entity_poly.type
_entity_poly.pdbx_seq_one_letter_code
_entity_poly.pdbx_strand_id
1 'polypeptide(L)' 'MQDALANEARVTLVEREYLYRELPANTPVAIRSGINDYMAASVDMENATAHRKGTARDAAIDRANAAEGKVNAACR' A
#
# COMPACT_ATOMS: atom_id res chain seq x y z
N MET A 1 -0.42 11.17 -19.85
CA MET A 1 -1.27 10.26 -19.04
C MET A 1 -0.53 8.96 -18.73
N GLN A 2 0.02 8.24 -19.71
CA GLN A 2 0.79 7.01 -19.46
C GLN A 2 2.03 7.24 -18.59
N ASP A 3 2.79 8.31 -18.81
CA ASP A 3 3.97 8.63 -18.00
C ASP A 3 3.64 8.90 -16.53
N ALA A 4 2.45 9.49 -16.27
CA ALA A 4 1.98 9.73 -14.91
C ALA A 4 1.67 8.43 -14.19
N LEU A 5 1.00 7.48 -14.86
CA LEU A 5 0.70 6.15 -14.32
C LEU A 5 1.97 5.32 -14.10
N ALA A 6 2.93 5.39 -15.03
CA ALA A 6 4.22 4.72 -14.87
C ALA A 6 5.03 5.30 -13.70
N ASN A 7 4.95 6.62 -13.48
CA ASN A 7 5.61 7.25 -12.34
C ASN A 7 4.90 6.92 -11.01
N GLU A 8 3.57 6.88 -10.97
CA GLU A 8 2.78 6.43 -9.81
C GLU A 8 3.21 5.01 -9.40
N ALA A 9 3.17 4.06 -10.34
CA ALA A 9 3.60 2.69 -10.10
C ALA A 9 5.05 2.58 -9.61
N ARG A 10 5.96 3.39 -10.19
CA ARG A 10 7.36 3.40 -9.75
C ARG A 10 7.50 3.91 -8.31
N VAL A 11 6.81 4.98 -7.95
CA VAL A 11 6.83 5.54 -6.59
C VAL A 11 6.28 4.51 -5.60
N THR A 12 5.13 3.91 -5.90
CA THR A 12 4.49 2.89 -5.05
C THR A 12 5.41 1.68 -4.81
N LEU A 13 6.10 1.19 -5.86
CA LEU A 13 7.04 0.07 -5.72
C LEU A 13 8.27 0.45 -4.90
N VAL A 14 8.80 1.66 -5.07
CA VAL A 14 9.95 2.15 -4.28
C VAL A 14 9.59 2.32 -2.82
N GLU A 15 8.44 2.92 -2.51
CA GLU A 15 7.95 3.08 -1.14
C GLU A 15 7.77 1.72 -0.45
N ARG A 16 7.15 0.76 -1.15
CA ARG A 16 7.00 -0.62 -0.65
C ARG A 16 8.36 -1.25 -0.33
N GLU A 17 9.31 -1.22 -1.26
CA GLU A 17 10.64 -1.81 -1.05
C GLU A 17 11.42 -1.11 0.08
N TYR A 18 11.26 0.20 0.22
CA TYR A 18 11.80 0.95 1.36
C TYR A 18 11.21 0.46 2.67
N LEU A 19 9.88 0.37 2.78
CA LEU A 19 9.20 -0.10 3.98
C LEU A 19 9.61 -1.54 4.32
N TYR A 20 9.73 -2.44 3.34
CA TYR A 20 10.20 -3.81 3.61
C TYR A 20 11.61 -3.87 4.22
N ARG A 21 12.51 -2.99 3.77
CA ARG A 21 13.91 -2.97 4.21
C ARG A 21 14.08 -2.29 5.56
N GLU A 22 13.38 -1.18 5.76
CA GLU A 22 13.58 -0.32 6.92
C GLU A 22 12.68 -0.67 8.10
N LEU A 23 11.68 -1.56 7.94
CA LEU A 23 10.80 -1.93 9.05
C LEU A 23 11.56 -2.68 10.15
N PRO A 24 11.76 -2.07 11.34
CA PRO A 24 12.56 -2.69 12.40
C PRO A 24 12.01 -4.06 12.80
N ALA A 25 12.87 -5.06 13.00
CA ALA A 25 12.45 -6.42 13.32
C ALA A 25 11.53 -6.49 14.57
N ASN A 26 11.74 -5.59 15.53
CA ASN A 26 10.95 -5.45 16.75
C ASN A 26 9.66 -4.63 16.57
N THR A 27 9.28 -4.25 15.36
CA THR A 27 7.99 -3.59 15.09
C THR A 27 6.85 -4.46 15.61
N PRO A 28 5.96 -3.94 16.48
CA PRO A 28 4.84 -4.69 17.02
C PRO A 28 4.02 -5.37 15.92
N VAL A 29 3.59 -6.61 16.16
CA VAL A 29 2.90 -7.44 15.16
C VAL A 29 1.68 -6.73 14.56
N ALA A 30 0.91 -6.00 15.39
CA ALA A 30 -0.25 -5.24 14.92
C ALA A 30 0.13 -4.13 13.91
N ILE A 31 1.22 -3.39 14.17
CA ILE A 31 1.73 -2.35 13.27
C ILE A 31 2.31 -2.98 12.00
N ARG A 32 3.13 -4.03 12.15
CA ARG A 32 3.73 -4.76 11.02
C ARG A 32 2.65 -5.36 10.10
N SER A 33 1.58 -5.91 10.67
CA SER A 33 0.46 -6.44 9.89
C SER A 33 -0.26 -5.34 9.12
N GLY A 34 -0.51 -4.19 9.74
CA GLY A 34 -1.13 -3.04 9.05
C GLY A 34 -0.26 -2.53 7.89
N ILE A 35 1.05 -2.43 8.08
CA ILE A 35 1.98 -1.99 7.02
C ILE A 35 2.04 -3.02 5.87
N ASN A 36 2.04 -4.32 6.18
CA ASN A 36 1.97 -5.37 5.17
C ASN A 36 0.67 -5.32 4.35
N ASP A 37 -0.47 -5.12 5.02
CA ASP A 37 -1.77 -4.98 4.36
C ASP A 37 -1.81 -3.75 3.44
N TYR A 38 -1.25 -2.62 3.88
CA TYR A 38 -1.11 -1.41 3.09
C TYR A 38 -0.27 -1.65 1.84
N MET A 39 0.92 -2.25 1.99
CA MET A 39 1.81 -2.55 0.86
C MET A 39 1.16 -3.48 -0.18
N ALA A 40 0.38 -4.47 0.26
CA ALA A 40 -0.36 -5.35 -0.64
C ALA A 40 -1.47 -4.60 -1.40
N ALA A 41 -2.23 -3.75 -0.69
CA ALA A 41 -3.27 -2.93 -1.30
C ALA A 41 -2.71 -1.94 -2.33
N SER A 42 -1.55 -1.31 -2.06
CA SER A 42 -0.93 -0.38 -3.01
C SER A 42 -0.49 -1.07 -4.31
N VAL A 43 0.03 -2.31 -4.25
CA VAL A 43 0.33 -3.08 -5.47
C VAL A 43 -0.94 -3.41 -6.27
N ASP A 44 -2.03 -3.76 -5.58
CA ASP A 44 -3.31 -4.01 -6.24
C ASP A 44 -3.90 -2.75 -6.88
N MET A 45 -3.70 -1.57 -6.27
CA MET A 45 -4.07 -0.28 -6.85
C MET A 45 -3.34 -0.06 -8.19
N GLU A 46 -2.02 -0.23 -8.22
CA GLU A 46 -1.23 -0.04 -9.45
C GLU A 46 -1.63 -1.03 -10.55
N ASN A 47 -1.83 -2.29 -10.18
CA ASN A 47 -2.28 -3.32 -11.11
C ASN A 47 -3.67 -2.98 -11.69
N ALA A 48 -4.61 -2.56 -10.84
CA ALA A 48 -5.94 -2.14 -11.27
C ALA A 48 -5.89 -0.90 -12.17
N THR A 49 -5.04 0.07 -11.83
CA THR A 49 -4.80 1.28 -12.64
C THR A 49 -4.24 0.94 -14.02
N ALA A 50 -3.20 0.10 -14.09
CA ALA A 50 -2.59 -0.35 -15.35
C ALA A 50 -3.59 -1.06 -16.26
N HIS A 51 -4.51 -1.84 -15.68
CA HIS A 51 -5.56 -2.56 -16.39
C HIS A 51 -6.87 -1.77 -16.56
N ARG A 52 -6.92 -0.49 -16.17
CA ARG A 52 -8.11 0.40 -16.25
C ARG A 52 -9.35 -0.17 -15.55
N LYS A 53 -9.16 -0.85 -14.42
CA LYS A 53 -10.23 -1.46 -13.62
C LYS A 53 -10.61 -0.55 -12.45
N GLY A 54 -11.43 0.48 -12.71
CA GLY A 54 -11.84 1.49 -11.72
C GLY A 54 -12.35 0.92 -10.40
N THR A 55 -13.35 0.03 -10.44
CA THR A 55 -13.92 -0.60 -9.23
C THR A 55 -12.89 -1.40 -8.43
N ALA A 56 -11.94 -2.05 -9.10
CA ALA A 56 -10.88 -2.80 -8.41
C ALA A 56 -9.86 -1.87 -7.75
N ARG A 57 -9.60 -0.71 -8.36
CA ARG A 57 -8.76 0.35 -7.77
C ARG A 57 -9.43 0.93 -6.53
N ASP A 58 -10.72 1.24 -6.58
CA ASP A 58 -11.47 1.77 -5.44
C ASP A 58 -11.46 0.78 -4.26
N ALA A 59 -11.71 -0.51 -4.53
CA ALA A 59 -11.62 -1.56 -3.51
C ALA A 59 -10.20 -1.72 -2.93
N ALA A 60 -9.16 -1.43 -3.69
CA ALA A 60 -7.79 -1.44 -3.20
C ALA A 60 -7.50 -0.20 -2.32
N ILE A 61 -8.02 0.98 -2.69
CA ILE A 61 -7.96 2.19 -1.85
C ILE A 61 -8.64 1.96 -0.51
N ASP A 62 -9.84 1.37 -0.49
CA ASP A 62 -10.56 1.06 0.76
C ASP A 62 -9.75 0.14 1.69
N ARG A 63 -9.05 -0.85 1.11
CA ARG A 63 -8.15 -1.73 1.88
C ARG A 63 -6.93 -1.00 2.42
N ALA A 64 -6.32 -0.11 1.63
CA ALA A 64 -5.19 0.71 2.08
C ALA A 64 -5.61 1.61 3.26
N ASN A 65 -6.76 2.28 3.16
CA ASN A 65 -7.32 3.11 4.22
C ASN A 65 -7.62 2.30 5.49
N ALA A 66 -8.18 1.09 5.34
CA ALA A 66 -8.43 0.21 6.47
C ALA A 66 -7.12 -0.25 7.15
N ALA A 67 -6.08 -0.53 6.36
CA ALA A 67 -4.76 -0.90 6.86
C ALA A 67 -4.11 0.25 7.64
N GLU A 68 -4.20 1.48 7.14
CA GLU A 68 -3.78 2.69 7.86
C GLU A 68 -4.55 2.83 9.18
N GLY A 69 -5.87 2.59 9.17
CA GLY A 69 -6.69 2.56 10.37
C GLY A 69 -6.19 1.57 11.44
N LYS A 70 -5.72 0.38 11.03
CA LYS A 70 -5.11 -0.60 11.95
C LYS A 70 -3.82 -0.08 12.57
N VAL A 71 -2.95 0.53 11.77
CA VAL A 71 -1.69 1.12 12.26
C VAL A 71 -1.99 2.24 13.25
N ASN A 72 -2.89 3.16 12.89
CA ASN A 72 -3.30 4.28 13.72
C ASN A 72 -3.92 3.82 15.05
N ALA A 73 -4.71 2.74 15.04
CA ALA A 73 -5.28 2.17 16.26
C ALA A 73 -4.23 1.53 17.18
N ALA A 74 -3.17 0.93 16.62
CA ALA A 74 -2.10 0.32 17.39
C ALA A 74 -1.12 1.35 17.99
N CYS A 75 -1.11 2.59 17.50
CA CYS A 75 -0.26 3.68 17.96
C CYS A 75 -0.96 4.63 18.96
N ARG A 76 -2.24 4.40 19.27
CA ARG A 76 -3.02 5.15 20.26
C ARG A 76 -3.08 4.39 21.58
#